data_AF-A0A7W6DS60-F1
#
_entry.id   AF-A0A7W6DS60-F1
#
_cell.length_a   1.000
_cell.length_b   1.000
_cell.length_c   1.000
_cell.angle_alpha   90.00
_cell.angle_beta   90.00
_cell.angle_gamma   90.00
#
_symmetry.space_group_name_H-M   'P 1'
#
loop_
_entity.id
_entity.type
_entity.pdbx_description
1 polymer ?
#
loop_
_entity_poly.entity_id
_entity_poly.type
_entity_poly.pdbx_seq_one_letter_code
_entity_poly.pdbx_strand_id
1 'polypeptide(L)'
;MKLLAVLLAIGTPVMAQEAEGFDPLPTFKACMDEEAARYERALRGLTGMREAQEFEIGDTRGVGYCGSVGFVLCDRKGALKAVQACQLEFAEQQDALAEKVRASLPEPEAVADKGGPFEQALYPRVYALAQGSSAGPDCAGDLPQRGTWCTAWEANNRLSNAFLTWQLARYLGAAETAVDAGWADVPPPQRPLARDRGDQ
;
A
#
# COMPACT_ATOMS: atom_id res chain seq x y z
N MET A 1 -51.68 -56.61 8.28
CA MET A 1 -51.64 -55.73 9.47
C MET A 1 -50.17 -55.43 9.78
N LYS A 2 -49.77 -54.15 9.66
CA LYS A 2 -48.68 -53.45 10.38
C LYS A 2 -47.24 -54.04 10.32
N LEU A 3 -46.17 -53.31 10.05
CA LEU A 3 -45.88 -51.91 9.75
C LEU A 3 -44.42 -51.86 9.28
N LEU A 4 -44.14 -51.29 8.11
CA LEU A 4 -42.78 -50.96 7.65
C LEU A 4 -42.24 -49.82 8.52
N ALA A 5 -41.08 -50.00 9.15
CA ALA A 5 -40.34 -48.92 9.79
C ALA A 5 -39.35 -48.31 8.77
N VAL A 6 -39.76 -47.19 8.17
CA VAL A 6 -38.89 -46.32 7.36
C VAL A 6 -38.14 -45.41 8.32
N LEU A 7 -36.84 -45.60 8.47
CA LEU A 7 -35.94 -44.66 9.14
C LEU A 7 -35.72 -43.46 8.20
N LEU A 8 -36.46 -42.38 8.43
CA LEU A 8 -36.19 -41.08 7.83
C LEU A 8 -34.86 -40.54 8.39
N ALA A 9 -33.85 -40.47 7.52
CA ALA A 9 -32.65 -39.68 7.76
C ALA A 9 -33.03 -38.20 7.73
N ILE A 10 -33.06 -37.55 8.89
CA ILE A 10 -33.19 -36.09 9.00
C ILE A 10 -31.81 -35.51 8.68
N GLY A 11 -31.54 -35.31 7.40
CA GLY A 11 -30.44 -34.47 6.95
C GLY A 11 -30.77 -33.03 7.31
N THR A 12 -30.20 -32.52 8.40
CA THR A 12 -30.19 -31.09 8.67
C THR A 12 -29.44 -30.41 7.52
N PRO A 13 -30.08 -29.52 6.74
CA PRO A 13 -29.32 -28.67 5.84
C PRO A 13 -28.45 -27.80 6.73
N VAL A 14 -27.13 -28.04 6.70
CA VAL A 14 -26.14 -27.03 7.06
C VAL A 14 -26.42 -25.88 6.11
N MET A 15 -27.21 -24.92 6.58
CA MET A 15 -27.27 -23.60 5.98
C MET A 15 -25.83 -23.12 5.99
N ALA A 16 -25.20 -23.12 4.82
CA ALA A 16 -24.04 -22.30 4.57
C ALA A 16 -24.47 -20.89 4.96
N GLN A 17 -24.04 -20.42 6.13
CA GLN A 17 -24.07 -19.01 6.45
C GLN A 17 -23.25 -18.35 5.35
N GLU A 18 -23.93 -17.69 4.42
CA GLU A 18 -23.31 -16.63 3.63
C GLU A 18 -22.70 -15.68 4.66
N ALA A 19 -21.36 -15.69 4.73
CA ALA A 19 -20.65 -14.74 5.56
C ALA A 19 -21.16 -13.35 5.15
N GLU A 20 -21.72 -12.60 6.11
CA GLU A 20 -22.11 -11.21 5.91
C GLU A 20 -20.97 -10.51 5.17
N GLY A 21 -21.25 -10.07 3.95
CA GLY A 21 -20.24 -9.63 3.01
C GLY A 21 -19.52 -8.42 3.58
N PHE A 22 -18.25 -8.59 3.95
CA PHE A 22 -17.40 -7.47 4.30
C PHE A 22 -17.45 -6.42 3.18
N ASP A 23 -17.43 -5.14 3.57
CA ASP A 23 -17.33 -4.06 2.59
C ASP A 23 -16.16 -4.32 1.61
N PRO A 24 -16.36 -3.98 0.32
CA PRO A 24 -15.33 -4.18 -0.68
C PRO A 24 -14.12 -3.31 -0.34
N LEU A 25 -12.97 -3.97 -0.16
CA LEU A 25 -11.69 -3.29 0.03
C LEU A 25 -11.10 -2.91 -1.34
N PRO A 26 -10.37 -1.79 -1.45
CA PRO A 26 -9.71 -1.42 -2.69
C PRO A 26 -8.62 -2.45 -3.03
N THR A 27 -8.35 -2.61 -4.33
CA THR A 27 -7.15 -3.32 -4.77
C THR A 27 -5.90 -2.56 -4.32
N PHE A 28 -4.78 -3.26 -4.19
CA PHE A 28 -3.49 -2.63 -3.85
C PHE A 28 -3.14 -1.50 -4.81
N LYS A 29 -3.27 -1.74 -6.12
CA LYS A 29 -3.01 -0.73 -7.14
C LYS A 29 -3.90 0.51 -6.96
N ALA A 30 -5.21 0.32 -6.83
CA ALA A 30 -6.13 1.44 -6.64
C ALA A 30 -5.83 2.23 -5.35
N CYS A 31 -5.42 1.54 -4.29
CA CYS A 31 -5.00 2.18 -3.05
C CYS A 31 -3.73 3.03 -3.25
N MET A 32 -2.72 2.49 -3.94
CA MET A 32 -1.47 3.21 -4.23
C MET A 32 -1.65 4.39 -5.20
N ASP A 33 -2.55 4.25 -6.19
CA ASP A 33 -2.90 5.36 -7.09
C ASP A 33 -3.53 6.53 -6.30
N GLU A 34 -4.44 6.23 -5.37
CA GLU A 34 -5.05 7.22 -4.48
C GLU A 34 -4.05 7.82 -3.50
N GLU A 35 -3.13 7.01 -2.98
CA GLU A 35 -2.04 7.44 -2.09
C GLU A 35 -1.13 8.47 -2.75
N ALA A 36 -0.67 8.18 -3.97
CA ALA A 36 0.15 9.09 -4.76
C ALA A 36 -0.61 10.39 -5.05
N ALA A 37 -1.89 10.29 -5.44
CA ALA A 37 -2.70 11.47 -5.70
C ALA A 37 -2.99 12.30 -4.44
N ARG A 38 -3.15 11.66 -3.27
CA ARG A 38 -3.27 12.34 -1.98
C ARG A 38 -2.03 13.19 -1.70
N TYR A 39 -0.85 12.59 -1.85
CA TYR A 39 0.41 13.31 -1.68
C TYR A 39 0.52 14.50 -2.64
N GLU A 40 0.24 14.32 -3.92
CA GLU A 40 0.29 15.41 -4.92
C GLU A 40 -0.71 16.54 -4.62
N ARG A 41 -1.90 16.23 -4.11
CA ARG A 41 -2.86 17.25 -3.65
C ARG A 41 -2.29 18.04 -2.46
N ALA A 42 -1.69 17.35 -1.50
CA ALA A 42 -1.09 17.97 -0.33
C ALA A 42 0.10 18.87 -0.73
N LEU A 43 0.97 18.41 -1.61
CA LEU A 43 2.11 19.17 -2.11
C LEU A 43 1.67 20.43 -2.88
N ARG A 44 0.64 20.34 -3.74
CA ARG A 44 0.05 21.52 -4.40
C ARG A 44 -0.52 22.52 -3.39
N GLY A 45 -1.20 22.03 -2.36
CA GLY A 45 -1.72 22.84 -1.27
C GLY A 45 -0.62 23.67 -0.60
N LEU A 46 0.53 23.04 -0.30
CA LEU A 46 1.68 23.71 0.27
C LEU A 46 2.18 24.86 -0.61
N THR A 47 2.32 24.64 -1.92
CA THR A 47 2.82 25.66 -2.86
C THR A 47 1.84 26.82 -3.09
N GLY A 48 0.55 26.62 -2.82
CA GLY A 48 -0.51 27.61 -3.05
C GLY A 48 -0.87 28.48 -1.85
N MET A 49 -0.32 28.20 -0.66
CA MET A 49 -0.67 28.91 0.59
C MET A 49 0.40 29.91 1.02
N ARG A 50 -0.04 31.07 1.53
CA ARG A 50 0.83 32.20 1.94
C ARG A 50 1.39 32.05 3.36
N GLU A 51 0.83 31.15 4.16
CA GLU A 51 1.25 30.84 5.52
C GLU A 51 1.87 29.43 5.56
N ALA A 52 2.91 29.27 6.38
CA ALA A 52 3.58 27.99 6.58
C ALA A 52 2.65 27.02 7.32
N GLN A 53 1.87 26.24 6.57
CA GLN A 53 1.29 25.02 7.12
C GLN A 53 2.39 24.00 7.36
N GLU A 54 2.25 23.26 8.46
CA GLU A 54 3.07 22.09 8.74
C GLU A 54 2.75 21.02 7.69
N PHE A 55 3.70 20.77 6.78
CA PHE A 55 3.62 19.72 5.79
C PHE A 55 4.57 18.61 6.20
N GLU A 56 4.01 17.44 6.51
CA GLU A 56 4.79 16.26 6.85
C GLU A 56 5.44 15.69 5.57
N ILE A 57 6.69 16.10 5.31
CA ILE A 57 7.53 15.47 4.30
C ILE A 57 7.82 14.05 4.77
N GLY A 58 7.41 13.05 3.99
CA GLY A 58 7.72 11.65 4.26
C GLY A 58 6.63 10.85 4.97
N ASP A 59 5.37 11.29 4.94
CA ASP A 59 4.26 10.46 5.40
C ASP A 59 4.04 9.25 4.47
N THR A 60 4.58 8.11 4.89
CA THR A 60 4.45 6.80 4.23
C THR A 60 3.38 5.92 4.87
N ARG A 61 2.61 6.41 5.86
CA ARG A 61 1.58 5.62 6.56
C ARG A 61 0.53 5.08 5.60
N GLY A 62 0.22 5.81 4.53
CA GLY A 62 -0.71 5.34 3.52
C GLY A 62 -0.18 4.17 2.68
N VAL A 63 1.13 4.09 2.41
CA VAL A 63 1.76 2.91 1.79
C VAL A 63 1.63 1.69 2.72
N GLY A 64 1.89 1.89 4.02
CA GLY A 64 1.68 0.86 5.05
C GLY A 64 0.22 0.43 5.18
N TYR A 65 -0.72 1.37 5.05
CA TYR A 65 -2.15 1.07 5.00
C TYR A 65 -2.51 0.24 3.75
N CYS A 66 -2.06 0.63 2.57
CA CYS A 66 -2.29 -0.15 1.34
C CYS A 66 -1.68 -1.56 1.42
N GLY A 67 -0.53 -1.71 2.08
CA GLY A 67 0.04 -3.00 2.46
C GLY A 67 -0.91 -3.81 3.36
N SER A 68 -1.37 -3.19 4.44
CA SER A 68 -2.31 -3.79 5.40
C SER A 68 -3.62 -4.26 4.77
N VAL A 69 -4.19 -3.47 3.85
CA VAL A 69 -5.38 -3.84 3.08
C VAL A 69 -5.14 -5.10 2.25
N GLY A 70 -3.98 -5.20 1.59
CA GLY A 70 -3.61 -6.39 0.82
C GLY A 70 -3.46 -7.65 1.69
N PHE A 71 -2.90 -7.53 2.90
CA PHE A 71 -2.87 -8.65 3.85
C PHE A 71 -4.27 -9.13 4.22
N VAL A 72 -5.18 -8.22 4.53
CA VAL A 72 -6.58 -8.55 4.84
C VAL A 72 -7.25 -9.25 3.65
N LEU A 73 -6.98 -8.81 2.42
CA LEU A 73 -7.49 -9.47 1.21
C LEU A 73 -6.96 -10.91 1.06
N CYS A 74 -5.70 -11.15 1.44
CA CYS A 74 -5.14 -12.50 1.45
C CYS A 74 -5.72 -13.38 2.55
N ASP A 75 -5.92 -12.84 3.76
CA ASP A 75 -6.49 -13.58 4.89
C ASP A 75 -7.93 -14.06 4.60
N ARG A 76 -8.67 -13.33 3.75
CA ARG A 76 -10.01 -13.72 3.27
C ARG A 76 -10.03 -14.97 2.37
N LYS A 77 -8.89 -15.51 1.95
CA LYS A 77 -8.82 -16.73 1.09
C LYS A 77 -9.14 -18.04 1.85
N GLY A 78 -9.23 -17.99 3.18
CA GLY A 78 -9.68 -19.09 4.04
C GLY A 78 -8.66 -20.21 4.23
N ALA A 79 -8.28 -20.90 3.16
CA ALA A 79 -7.30 -21.99 3.23
C ALA A 79 -5.87 -21.45 3.38
N LEU A 80 -5.12 -21.95 4.37
CA LEU A 80 -3.76 -21.46 4.67
C LEU A 80 -2.83 -21.41 3.45
N LYS A 81 -2.83 -22.46 2.62
CA LYS A 81 -2.00 -22.51 1.41
C LYS A 81 -2.38 -21.40 0.41
N ALA A 82 -3.67 -21.05 0.31
CA ALA A 82 -4.15 -19.97 -0.54
C ALA A 82 -3.79 -18.59 0.03
N VAL A 83 -3.83 -18.43 1.36
CA VAL A 83 -3.33 -17.22 2.05
C VAL A 83 -1.84 -17.02 1.76
N GLN A 84 -1.03 -18.06 1.94
CA GLN A 84 0.42 -18.02 1.71
C GLN A 84 0.77 -17.71 0.24
N ALA A 85 0.08 -18.35 -0.71
CA ALA A 85 0.27 -18.06 -2.14
C ALA A 85 -0.09 -16.60 -2.46
N CYS A 86 -1.21 -16.10 -1.94
CA CYS A 86 -1.62 -14.71 -2.09
C CYS A 86 -0.58 -13.73 -1.51
N GLN A 87 -0.03 -14.00 -0.33
CA GLN A 87 0.99 -13.14 0.28
C GLN A 87 2.26 -13.07 -0.57
N LEU A 88 2.71 -14.18 -1.17
CA LEU A 88 3.87 -14.19 -2.06
C LEU A 88 3.61 -13.40 -3.36
N GLU A 89 2.47 -13.64 -4.01
CA GLU A 89 2.03 -12.85 -5.18
C GLU A 89 1.88 -11.36 -4.85
N PHE A 90 1.49 -11.05 -3.62
CA PHE A 90 1.36 -9.68 -3.15
C PHE A 90 2.72 -9.01 -2.92
N ALA A 91 3.69 -9.74 -2.38
CA ALA A 91 5.06 -9.27 -2.26
C ALA A 91 5.65 -8.92 -3.63
N GLU A 92 5.43 -9.76 -4.65
CA GLU A 92 5.87 -9.51 -6.02
C GLU A 92 5.24 -8.23 -6.60
N GLN A 93 3.96 -7.98 -6.35
CA GLN A 93 3.29 -6.75 -6.78
C GLN A 93 3.90 -5.50 -6.13
N GLN A 94 4.23 -5.57 -4.84
CA GLN A 94 4.85 -4.47 -4.11
C GLN A 94 6.27 -4.20 -4.59
N ASP A 95 7.08 -5.25 -4.79
CA ASP A 95 8.45 -5.13 -5.30
C ASP A 95 8.47 -4.60 -6.73
N ALA A 96 7.54 -5.05 -7.58
CA ALA A 96 7.39 -4.53 -8.93
C ALA A 96 7.00 -3.04 -8.96
N LEU A 97 6.13 -2.60 -8.05
CA LEU A 97 5.83 -1.17 -7.92
C LEU A 97 7.03 -0.40 -7.37
N ALA A 98 7.74 -0.95 -6.38
CA ALA A 98 8.94 -0.32 -5.81
C ALA A 98 10.02 -0.13 -6.88
N GLU A 99 10.20 -1.11 -7.78
CA GLU A 99 11.12 -1.00 -8.91
C GLU A 99 10.76 0.15 -9.85
N LYS A 100 9.47 0.27 -10.21
CA LYS A 100 8.99 1.37 -11.05
C LYS A 100 9.20 2.73 -10.38
N VAL A 101 8.91 2.83 -9.08
CA VAL A 101 9.15 4.06 -8.32
C VAL A 101 10.64 4.38 -8.32
N ARG A 102 11.51 3.41 -8.00
CA ARG A 102 12.98 3.59 -8.03
C ARG A 102 13.49 4.07 -9.38
N ALA A 103 12.98 3.50 -10.48
CA ALA A 103 13.38 3.86 -11.83
C ALA A 103 13.02 5.32 -12.18
N SER A 104 12.07 5.94 -11.47
CA SER A 104 11.69 7.34 -11.64
C SER A 104 12.48 8.33 -10.78
N LEU A 105 13.37 7.84 -9.91
CA LEU A 105 14.10 8.69 -8.97
C LEU A 105 15.33 9.33 -9.64
N PRO A 106 15.58 10.64 -9.43
CA PRO A 106 16.84 11.24 -9.82
C PRO A 106 17.99 10.71 -8.94
N GLU A 107 19.19 10.62 -9.52
CA GLU A 107 20.39 10.31 -8.74
C GLU A 107 20.69 11.43 -7.72
N PRO A 108 21.33 11.12 -6.58
CA PRO A 108 21.63 12.11 -5.54
C PRO A 108 22.40 13.35 -6.05
N GLU A 109 23.30 13.17 -7.02
CA GLU A 109 24.07 14.26 -7.62
C GLU A 109 23.18 15.25 -8.39
N ALA A 110 22.06 14.79 -8.97
CA ALA A 110 21.13 15.61 -9.73
C ALA A 110 20.23 16.50 -8.84
N VAL A 111 20.26 16.29 -7.52
CA VAL A 111 19.47 17.05 -6.54
C VAL A 111 20.31 17.73 -5.47
N ALA A 112 21.64 17.66 -5.56
CA ALA A 112 22.57 18.12 -4.53
C ALA A 112 22.48 19.64 -4.25
N ASP A 113 21.99 20.43 -5.20
CA ASP A 113 21.81 21.88 -5.10
C ASP A 113 20.35 22.30 -4.84
N LYS A 114 19.43 21.34 -4.68
CA LYS A 114 18.00 21.59 -4.42
C LYS A 114 17.70 21.55 -2.92
N GLY A 115 16.75 22.37 -2.49
CA GLY A 115 16.30 22.43 -1.09
C GLY A 115 17.33 23.06 -0.14
N GLY A 116 17.12 22.90 1.16
CA GLY A 116 18.00 23.38 2.22
C GLY A 116 18.98 22.32 2.72
N PRO A 117 19.78 22.64 3.74
CA PRO A 117 20.80 21.72 4.28
C PRO A 117 20.22 20.40 4.80
N PHE A 118 18.97 20.41 5.28
CA PHE A 118 18.31 19.21 5.78
C PHE A 118 17.99 18.24 4.64
N GLU A 119 17.35 18.73 3.57
CA GLU A 119 16.96 17.91 2.42
C GLU A 119 18.18 17.37 1.68
N GLN A 120 19.21 18.20 1.51
CA GLN A 120 20.48 17.80 0.89
C GLN A 120 21.18 16.69 1.69
N ALA A 121 21.08 16.71 3.02
CA ALA A 121 21.63 15.65 3.86
C ALA A 121 20.72 14.40 3.91
N LEU A 122 19.41 14.56 3.74
CA LEU A 122 18.43 13.49 3.83
C LEU A 122 18.33 12.66 2.54
N TYR A 123 18.29 13.32 1.38
CA TYR A 123 18.02 12.66 0.10
C TYR A 123 18.96 11.48 -0.20
N PRO A 124 20.30 11.60 -0.10
CA PRO A 124 21.19 10.50 -0.40
C PRO A 124 20.97 9.28 0.52
N ARG A 125 20.54 9.51 1.76
CA ARG A 125 20.29 8.44 2.74
C ARG A 125 19.02 7.67 2.43
N VAL A 126 17.92 8.37 2.13
CA VAL A 126 16.67 7.71 1.76
C VAL A 126 16.78 7.04 0.39
N TYR A 127 17.53 7.64 -0.55
CA TYR A 127 17.87 7.03 -1.83
C TYR A 127 18.61 5.71 -1.64
N ALA A 128 19.64 5.67 -0.80
CA ALA A 128 20.36 4.43 -0.49
C ALA A 128 19.44 3.35 0.12
N LEU A 129 18.53 3.74 1.02
CA LEU A 129 17.52 2.84 1.59
C LEU A 129 16.55 2.31 0.52
N ALA A 130 16.11 3.16 -0.41
CA ALA A 130 15.25 2.77 -1.52
C ALA A 130 15.94 1.74 -2.42
N GLN A 131 17.23 1.92 -2.72
CA GLN A 131 18.04 0.99 -3.51
C GLN A 131 18.32 -0.36 -2.82
N GLY A 132 17.73 -0.62 -1.66
CA GLY A 132 17.78 -1.93 -1.04
C GLY A 132 19.07 -2.19 -0.28
N SER A 133 19.62 -1.17 0.40
CA SER A 133 20.58 -1.40 1.49
C SER A 133 19.88 -2.16 2.63
N SER A 134 19.67 -3.47 2.43
CA SER A 134 19.07 -4.40 3.38
C SER A 134 20.07 -4.69 4.52
N ALA A 135 19.57 -4.78 5.75
CA ALA A 135 20.37 -5.10 6.94
C ALA A 135 20.62 -6.61 7.11
N GLY A 136 20.18 -7.47 6.17
CA GLY A 136 20.34 -8.92 6.23
C GLY A 136 19.13 -9.67 5.66
N PRO A 137 19.07 -11.00 5.76
CA PRO A 137 17.90 -11.76 5.33
C PRO A 137 16.78 -11.62 6.36
N ASP A 138 15.98 -10.56 6.23
CA ASP A 138 15.01 -10.07 7.22
C ASP A 138 14.00 -11.14 7.69
N CYS A 139 13.68 -12.13 6.85
CA CYS A 139 12.72 -13.20 7.14
C CYS A 139 13.36 -14.60 7.36
N ALA A 140 14.69 -14.70 7.48
CA ALA A 140 15.35 -15.99 7.65
C ALA A 140 15.04 -16.65 9.02
N GLY A 141 14.79 -17.96 9.00
CA GLY A 141 14.56 -18.76 10.21
C GLY A 141 13.12 -18.75 10.72
N ASP A 142 12.21 -18.10 10.01
CA ASP A 142 10.82 -17.98 10.44
C ASP A 142 9.97 -19.22 10.10
N LEU A 143 8.85 -19.40 10.82
CA LEU A 143 7.90 -20.47 10.52
C LEU A 143 7.23 -20.20 9.16
N PRO A 144 6.92 -21.21 8.33
CA PRO A 144 6.41 -20.99 6.96
C PRO A 144 5.21 -20.04 6.83
N GLN A 145 4.35 -19.99 7.84
CA GLN A 145 3.16 -19.13 7.88
C GLN A 145 3.51 -17.67 8.16
N ARG A 146 4.52 -17.44 9.01
CA ARG A 146 5.07 -16.11 9.29
C ARG A 146 6.06 -15.68 8.22
N GLY A 147 6.73 -16.62 7.57
CA GLY A 147 7.71 -16.35 6.52
C GLY A 147 7.09 -15.67 5.29
N THR A 148 5.93 -16.12 4.82
CA THR A 148 5.24 -15.47 3.68
C THR A 148 4.67 -14.11 4.06
N TRP A 149 4.15 -13.97 5.28
CA TRP A 149 3.70 -12.69 5.81
C TRP A 149 4.85 -11.69 5.93
N CYS A 150 5.98 -12.11 6.52
CA CYS A 150 7.20 -11.32 6.63
C CYS A 150 7.73 -10.91 5.25
N THR A 151 7.73 -11.83 4.28
CA THR A 151 8.19 -11.54 2.91
C THR A 151 7.40 -10.39 2.28
N ALA A 152 6.07 -10.43 2.39
CA ALA A 152 5.20 -9.35 1.93
C ALA A 152 5.33 -8.08 2.80
N TRP A 153 5.61 -8.21 4.10
CA TRP A 153 5.83 -7.04 4.95
C TRP A 153 7.08 -6.29 4.52
N GLU A 154 8.18 -7.02 4.27
CA GLU A 154 9.43 -6.43 3.83
C GLU A 154 9.36 -5.88 2.41
N ALA A 155 8.57 -6.49 1.52
CA ALA A 155 8.27 -5.90 0.22
C ALA A 155 7.54 -4.55 0.37
N ASN A 156 6.62 -4.42 1.33
CA ASN A 156 5.97 -3.14 1.64
C ASN A 156 6.94 -2.11 2.25
N ASN A 157 7.88 -2.54 3.10
CA ASN A 157 8.92 -1.65 3.64
C ASN A 157 9.83 -1.11 2.51
N ARG A 158 10.26 -1.97 1.59
CA ARG A 158 11.06 -1.56 0.42
C ARG A 158 10.29 -0.57 -0.45
N LEU A 159 9.01 -0.81 -0.69
CA LEU A 159 8.15 0.14 -1.39
C LEU A 159 8.02 1.47 -0.63
N SER A 160 7.85 1.42 0.70
CA SER A 160 7.76 2.63 1.54
C SER A 160 9.03 3.47 1.45
N ASN A 161 10.21 2.86 1.44
CA ASN A 161 11.48 3.56 1.24
C ASN A 161 11.58 4.21 -0.15
N ALA A 162 11.17 3.49 -1.20
CA ALA A 162 11.13 4.03 -2.56
C ALA A 162 10.14 5.21 -2.66
N PHE A 163 8.97 5.08 -2.05
CA PHE A 163 7.93 6.11 -2.05
C PHE A 163 8.33 7.34 -1.24
N LEU A 164 8.98 7.16 -0.07
CA LEU A 164 9.57 8.26 0.71
C LEU A 164 10.57 9.05 -0.12
N THR A 165 11.44 8.34 -0.85
CA THR A 165 12.45 8.99 -1.70
C THR A 165 11.80 9.74 -2.86
N TRP A 166 10.74 9.17 -3.45
CA TRP A 166 9.94 9.85 -4.47
C TRP A 166 9.27 11.11 -3.89
N GLN A 167 8.61 11.03 -2.73
CA GLN A 167 8.01 12.20 -2.08
C GLN A 167 9.06 13.31 -1.86
N LEU A 168 10.25 12.98 -1.37
CA LEU A 168 11.30 13.98 -1.19
C LEU A 168 11.77 14.56 -2.55
N ALA A 169 11.94 13.73 -3.58
CA ALA A 169 12.28 14.20 -4.93
C ALA A 169 11.18 15.11 -5.51
N ARG A 170 9.90 14.80 -5.27
CA ARG A 170 8.75 15.62 -5.66
C ARG A 170 8.75 16.97 -4.97
N TYR A 171 8.96 16.97 -3.66
CA TYR A 171 9.07 18.17 -2.85
C TYR A 171 10.19 19.10 -3.36
N LEU A 172 11.34 18.53 -3.74
CA LEU A 172 12.47 19.26 -4.32
C LEU A 172 12.25 19.71 -5.78
N GLY A 173 11.12 19.34 -6.40
CA GLY A 173 10.85 19.62 -7.81
C GLY A 173 11.84 18.92 -8.76
N ALA A 174 12.31 17.73 -8.37
CA ALA A 174 13.31 16.95 -9.10
C ALA A 174 12.76 15.66 -9.74
N ALA A 175 11.60 15.17 -9.28
CA ALA A 175 10.91 14.04 -9.88
C ALA A 175 9.59 14.47 -10.54
N GLU A 176 9.20 13.73 -11.57
CA GLU A 176 7.87 13.82 -12.19
C GLU A 176 6.78 13.30 -11.25
N THR A 177 5.52 13.69 -11.49
CA THR A 177 4.39 13.11 -10.75
C THR A 177 4.30 11.61 -10.99
N ALA A 178 3.63 10.89 -10.09
CA ALA A 178 3.46 9.44 -10.21
C ALA A 178 2.84 8.98 -11.55
N VAL A 179 1.93 9.80 -12.07
CA VAL A 179 1.22 9.56 -13.34
C VAL A 179 2.14 9.84 -14.51
N ASP A 180 2.87 10.96 -14.49
CA ASP A 180 3.80 11.33 -15.55
C ASP A 180 4.96 10.33 -15.64
N ALA A 181 5.46 9.88 -14.48
CA ALA A 181 6.45 8.82 -14.37
C ALA A 181 5.92 7.42 -14.75
N GLY A 182 4.62 7.28 -15.04
CA GLY A 182 4.01 6.08 -15.61
C GLY A 182 3.81 4.91 -14.65
N TRP A 183 3.90 5.12 -13.33
CA TRP A 183 3.73 4.04 -12.35
C TRP A 183 2.41 4.10 -11.57
N ALA A 184 1.69 5.22 -11.64
CA ALA A 184 0.32 5.35 -11.12
C ALA A 184 -0.67 5.74 -12.21
N ASP A 185 -1.93 5.36 -12.02
CA ASP A 185 -3.05 5.89 -12.81
C ASP A 185 -3.68 7.11 -12.11
N VAL A 186 -4.41 7.93 -12.87
CA VAL A 186 -5.22 9.02 -12.28
C VAL A 186 -6.40 8.39 -11.53
N PRO A 187 -6.49 8.54 -10.19
CA PRO A 187 -7.62 8.00 -9.46
C PRO A 187 -8.90 8.80 -9.75
N PRO A 188 -10.08 8.19 -9.52
CA PRO A 188 -11.35 8.90 -9.62
C PRO A 188 -11.36 10.16 -8.74
N PRO A 189 -12.02 11.24 -9.17
CA PRO A 189 -12.10 12.45 -8.35
C PRO A 189 -12.78 12.16 -7.01
N GLN A 190 -12.16 12.59 -5.92
CA GLN A 190 -12.76 12.50 -4.58
C GLN A 190 -14.06 13.31 -4.56
N ARG A 191 -15.18 12.61 -4.35
CA ARG A 191 -16.47 13.27 -4.12
C ARG A 191 -16.57 13.66 -2.65
N PRO A 192 -16.96 14.90 -2.31
CA PRO A 192 -17.29 15.25 -0.94
C PRO A 192 -18.33 14.28 -0.42
N LEU A 193 -18.13 13.76 0.79
CA LEU A 193 -19.19 13.03 1.48
C LEU A 193 -20.39 13.97 1.61
N ALA A 194 -21.57 13.48 1.23
CA ALA A 194 -22.79 14.18 1.53
C ALA A 194 -22.82 14.40 3.04
N ARG A 195 -22.88 15.66 3.48
CA ARG A 195 -23.11 15.96 4.89
C ARG A 195 -24.42 15.29 5.27
N ASP A 196 -24.43 14.54 6.37
CA ASP A 196 -25.67 14.11 6.98
C ASP A 196 -26.54 15.35 7.13
N ARG A 197 -27.71 15.33 6.48
CA ARG A 197 -28.74 16.31 6.76
C ARG A 197 -29.21 15.97 8.16
N GLY A 198 -28.56 16.56 9.16
CA GLY A 198 -29.07 16.52 10.52
C GLY A 198 -30.53 16.95 10.45
N ASP A 199 -31.42 16.07 10.92
CA ASP A 199 -32.84 16.36 11.05
C ASP A 199 -32.97 17.67 11.84
N GLN A 200 -33.42 18.73 11.17
CA GLN A 200 -33.90 19.97 11.77
C GLN A 200 -35.37 19.80 12.12
#